data_AF-A0A3D4A4P8-F1
#
_entry.id   AF-A0A3D4A4P8-F1
#
_cell.length_a   1.000
_cell.length_b   1.000
_cell.length_c   1.000
_cell.angle_alpha   90.00
_cell.angle_beta   90.00
_cell.angle_gamma   90.00
#
_symmetry.space_group_name_H-M   'P 1'
#
loop_
_entity.id
_entity.type
_entity.pdbx_description
1 polymer ?
#
loop_
_entity_poly.entity_id
_entity_poly.type
_entity_poly.pdbx_seq_one_letter_code
_entity_poly.pdbx_strand_id
1 'polypeptide(L)' 'HNGMLLHDDQELPGDRNTTAAPLKAGPEPGPVYLQNHGNPVVYRNIWVVESAKRD' A
#
# COMPACT_ATOMS: atom_id res chain seq x y z
N HIS A 1 14.86 -4.42 -3.49
CA HIS A 1 14.70 -4.66 -2.04
C HIS A 1 16.08 -4.59 -1.43
N ASN A 2 16.24 -3.90 -0.30
CA ASN A 2 17.55 -3.84 0.37
C ASN A 2 17.72 -4.98 1.40
N GLY A 3 16.97 -6.08 1.26
CA GLY A 3 17.08 -7.29 2.09
C GLY A 3 16.68 -7.19 3.57
N MET A 4 16.29 -6.00 4.06
CA MET A 4 15.97 -5.77 5.48
C MET A 4 14.46 -5.80 5.74
N LEU A 5 14.04 -6.51 6.79
CA LEU A 5 12.66 -6.50 7.31
C LEU A 5 12.41 -5.20 8.08
N LEU A 6 11.36 -4.46 7.70
CA LEU A 6 10.97 -3.21 8.37
C LEU A 6 9.68 -3.37 9.19
N HIS A 7 8.71 -4.11 8.66
CA HIS A 7 7.46 -4.43 9.34
C HIS A 7 7.29 -5.94 9.35
N ASP A 8 7.04 -6.51 10.52
CA ASP A 8 6.75 -7.93 10.72
C ASP A 8 5.32 -8.04 11.26
N ASP A 9 4.42 -8.60 10.45
CA ASP A 9 2.98 -8.78 10.75
C ASP A 9 2.32 -7.59 11.49
N GLN A 10 2.62 -6.37 11.06
CA GLN A 10 2.16 -5.16 11.74
C GLN A 10 0.68 -4.91 11.46
N GLU A 11 -0.14 -4.96 12.51
CA GLU A 11 -1.55 -4.57 12.43
C GLU A 11 -1.69 -3.08 12.08
N LEU A 12 -2.50 -2.80 11.06
CA LEU A 12 -2.88 -1.44 10.67
C LEU A 12 -4.28 -1.13 11.20
N PRO A 13 -4.53 0.10 11.67
CA PRO A 13 -5.86 0.51 12.12
C PRO A 13 -6.81 0.66 10.92
N GLY A 14 -7.82 -0.22 10.86
CA GLY A 14 -8.72 -0.36 9.71
C GLY A 14 -9.72 0.77 9.52
N ASP A 15 -9.84 1.69 10.47
CA ASP A 15 -10.77 2.82 10.47
C ASP A 15 -10.14 4.14 10.00
N ARG A 16 -8.81 4.16 9.79
CA ARG A 16 -8.09 5.36 9.36
C ARG A 16 -7.19 5.12 8.16
N ASN A 17 -7.07 6.16 7.35
CA ASN A 17 -6.16 6.23 6.21
C ASN A 17 -5.23 7.45 6.35
N THR A 18 -4.38 7.66 5.35
CA THR A 18 -3.60 8.90 5.25
C THR A 18 -4.45 10.01 4.61
N THR A 19 -4.12 11.27 4.86
CA THR A 19 -4.86 12.43 4.32
C THR A 19 -4.95 12.45 2.79
N ALA A 20 -4.01 11.83 2.10
CA ALA A 20 -3.94 11.77 0.64
C ALA A 20 -4.60 10.52 0.04
N ALA A 21 -5.30 9.70 0.85
CA ALA A 21 -5.97 8.51 0.34
C ALA A 21 -7.12 8.89 -0.60
N PRO A 22 -7.20 8.29 -1.81
CA PRO A 22 -8.28 8.57 -2.76
C PRO A 22 -9.61 7.93 -2.35
N LEU A 23 -9.60 6.98 -1.41
CA LEU A 23 -10.77 6.24 -0.93
C LEU A 23 -10.88 6.33 0.60
N LYS A 24 -12.09 6.15 1.12
CA LYS A 24 -12.35 6.00 2.56
C LYS A 24 -11.67 4.73 3.09
N ALA A 25 -11.27 4.76 4.36
CA ALA A 25 -10.83 3.56 5.05
C ALA A 25 -11.96 2.53 5.12
N GLY A 26 -11.63 1.25 4.98
CA GLY A 26 -12.59 0.16 5.02
C GLY A 26 -12.03 -1.15 4.45
N PRO A 27 -12.78 -2.25 4.58
CA PRO A 27 -12.37 -3.58 4.13
C PRO A 27 -12.53 -3.79 2.62
N GLU A 28 -13.17 -2.85 1.92
CA GLU A 28 -13.45 -2.97 0.50
C GLU A 28 -12.17 -2.91 -0.34
N PRO A 29 -12.06 -3.73 -1.41
CA PRO A 29 -10.93 -3.67 -2.32
C PRO A 29 -10.74 -2.27 -2.93
N GLY A 30 -9.49 -1.87 -3.13
CA GLY A 30 -9.12 -0.58 -3.71
C GLY A 30 -7.84 -0.66 -4.56
N PRO A 31 -7.49 0.43 -5.26
CA PRO A 31 -6.29 0.47 -6.09
C PRO A 31 -5.02 0.62 -5.25
N VAL A 32 -3.87 0.25 -5.82
CA VAL A 32 -2.56 0.72 -5.35
C VAL A 32 -2.35 2.14 -5.86
N TYR A 33 -2.29 3.12 -4.96
CA TYR A 33 -2.12 4.54 -5.31
C TYR A 33 -0.71 5.03 -5.00
N LEU A 34 0.03 5.47 -6.03
CA LEU A 34 1.35 6.10 -5.88
C LEU A 34 1.17 7.61 -5.69
N GLN A 35 1.44 8.10 -4.49
CA GLN A 35 1.29 9.52 -4.18
C GLN A 35 2.33 10.40 -4.88
N ASN A 36 1.91 11.61 -5.27
CA ASN A 36 2.80 12.66 -5.75
C ASN A 36 2.89 13.79 -4.71
N HIS A 37 4.10 14.09 -4.26
CA HIS A 37 4.37 15.16 -3.28
C HIS A 37 5.16 16.34 -3.89
N GLY A 38 5.07 16.53 -5.21
CA GLY A 38 5.70 17.64 -5.95
C GLY A 38 7.19 17.45 -6.26
N ASN A 39 7.85 16.48 -5.61
CA ASN A 39 9.25 16.12 -5.87
C ASN A 39 9.30 14.94 -6.85
N PRO A 40 9.90 15.10 -8.05
CA PRO A 40 9.89 14.05 -9.05
C PRO A 40 10.76 12.87 -8.61
N VAL A 41 10.13 11.70 -8.53
CA VAL A 41 10.78 10.40 -8.35
C VAL A 41 10.34 9.47 -9.48
N VAL A 42 11.21 8.55 -9.88
CA VAL A 42 10.95 7.62 -10.98
C VAL A 42 10.81 6.19 -10.46
N TYR A 43 9.85 5.46 -11.02
CA TYR A 43 9.55 4.08 -10.65
C TYR A 43 9.82 3.14 -11.82
N ARG A 44 10.16 1.89 -11.51
CA ARG A 44 10.28 0.79 -12.49
C ARG A 44 9.98 -0.54 -11.80
N ASN A 45 9.54 -1.53 -12.58
CA ASN A 45 9.32 -2.91 -12.11
C ASN A 45 8.34 -3.02 -10.92
N ILE A 46 7.14 -2.44 -11.09
CA ILE A 46 6.03 -2.59 -10.13
C ILE A 46 5.07 -3.63 -10.70
N TRP A 47 4.77 -4.66 -9.92
CA TRP A 47 3.83 -5.72 -10.27
C TRP A 47 2.96 -6.05 -9.05
N VAL A 48 1.72 -6.46 -9.31
CA VAL A 48 0.77 -6.94 -8.31
C VAL A 48 0.27 -8.30 -8.80
N VAL A 49 0.23 -9.26 -7.90
CA VAL A 49 -0.38 -10.58 -8.12
C VAL A 49 -1.42 -10.78 -7.04
N GLU A 50 -2.49 -11.52 -7.34
CA GLU A 50 -3.46 -11.89 -6.32
C GLU A 50 -2.76 -12.71 -5.24
N SER A 51 -2.94 -12.31 -3.98
CA SER A 51 -2.55 -13.16 -2.86
C SER A 51 -3.47 -14.38 -2.85
N ALA A 52 -2.91 -15.58 -2.82
CA ALA A 52 -3.70 -16.79 -2.59
C ALA A 52 -4.58 -16.57 -1.36
N LYS A 53 -5.88 -16.88 -1.47
CA LYS A 53 -6.76 -16.93 -0.29
C LYS A 53 -6.06 -17.83 0.73
N ARG A 54 -5.69 -17.28 1.87
CA ARG A 54 -5.42 -18.10 3.05
C ARG A 54 -6.79 -18.60 3.49
N ASP A 55 -7.04 -19.88 3.25
CA ASP A 55 -8.14 -20.61 3.91
C ASP A 55 -7.94 -20.59 5.43
#